data_AF-A0A9X5XCM3-F1
#
_entry.id   AF-A0A9X5XCM3-F1
#
_cell.length_a   1.000
_cell.length_b   1.000
_cell.length_c   1.000
_cell.angle_alpha   90.00
_cell.angle_beta   90.00
_cell.angle_gamma   90.00
#
_symmetry.space_group_name_H-M   'P 1'
#
loop_
_entity.id
_entity.type
_entity.pdbx_description
1 polymer ?
#
loop_
_entity_poly.entity_id
_entity_poly.type
_entity_poly.pdbx_seq_one_letter_code
_entity_poly.pdbx_strand_id
1 'polypeptide(L)'
;LTGHFRDEYRKTTTTVVGPTARKYHGVVKATVAQPTGGPPAASVISASADRAVVLLFVNQVTTSTQVSGSRVDLNRVRMTVALTSDGWKVSGVDAL
;
A
#
# COMPACT_ATOMS: atom_id res chain seq x y z
N LEU A 1 -4.32 -8.65 -6.26
CA LEU A 1 -4.28 -7.54 -7.24
C LEU A 1 -5.04 -7.96 -8.49
N THR A 2 -5.71 -7.03 -9.18
CA THR A 2 -6.45 -7.31 -10.41
C THR A 2 -6.29 -6.17 -11.43
N GLY A 3 -6.71 -6.42 -12.67
CA GLY A 3 -6.66 -5.45 -13.77
C GLY A 3 -5.26 -4.90 -14.07
N HIS A 4 -5.22 -3.73 -14.69
CA HIS A 4 -3.98 -3.04 -15.05
C HIS A 4 -3.03 -2.82 -13.86
N PHE A 5 -3.58 -2.56 -12.68
CA PHE A 5 -2.79 -2.35 -11.47
C PHE A 5 -1.95 -3.58 -11.08
N ARG A 6 -2.43 -4.79 -11.34
CA ARG A 6 -1.64 -6.02 -11.10
C ARG A 6 -0.35 -6.01 -11.93
N ASP A 7 -0.44 -5.57 -13.17
CA ASP A 7 0.70 -5.60 -14.09
C ASP A 7 1.68 -4.48 -13.80
N GLU A 8 1.21 -3.27 -13.50
CA GLU A 8 2.06 -2.15 -13.06
C GLU A 8 2.76 -2.45 -11.73
N TYR A 9 2.04 -3.03 -10.76
CA TYR A 9 2.63 -3.45 -9.49
C TYR A 9 3.70 -4.52 -9.71
N ARG A 10 3.43 -5.53 -10.55
CA ARG A 10 4.41 -6.58 -10.88
C ARG A 10 5.65 -5.96 -11.49
N LYS A 11 5.50 -5.16 -12.56
CA LYS A 11 6.60 -4.51 -13.26
C LYS A 11 7.45 -3.66 -12.32
N THR A 12 6.82 -2.78 -11.55
CA THR A 12 7.53 -1.89 -10.62
C THR A 12 8.26 -2.68 -9.53
N THR A 13 7.60 -3.69 -8.96
CA THR A 13 8.19 -4.49 -7.89
C THR A 13 9.37 -5.33 -8.38
N THR A 14 9.29 -5.90 -9.58
CA THR A 14 10.37 -6.74 -10.11
C THR A 14 11.54 -5.95 -10.68
N THR A 15 11.28 -4.80 -11.32
CA THR A 15 12.32 -4.04 -12.05
C THR A 15 13.00 -2.97 -11.21
N VAL A 16 12.30 -2.40 -10.21
CA VAL A 16 12.82 -1.27 -9.42
C VAL A 16 12.95 -1.64 -7.96
N VAL A 17 11.85 -2.04 -7.31
CA VAL A 17 11.81 -2.24 -5.85
C VAL A 17 12.71 -3.40 -5.44
N GLY A 18 12.55 -4.57 -6.07
CA GLY A 18 13.31 -5.78 -5.74
C GLY A 18 14.83 -5.60 -5.84
N PRO A 19 15.37 -5.11 -6.97
CA PRO A 19 16.79 -4.83 -7.10
C PRO A 19 17.31 -3.80 -6.09
N THR A 20 16.56 -2.73 -5.85
CA THR A 20 16.93 -1.68 -4.89
C THR A 20 16.97 -2.22 -3.46
N ALA A 21 15.96 -3.00 -3.06
CA ALA A 21 15.91 -3.65 -1.75
C ALA A 21 17.08 -4.61 -1.54
N ARG A 22 17.47 -5.39 -2.56
CA ARG A 22 18.65 -6.27 -2.50
C ARG A 22 19.95 -5.48 -2.37
N LYS A 23 20.10 -4.42 -3.19
CA LYS A 23 21.32 -3.59 -3.19
C LYS A 23 21.56 -2.90 -1.85
N TYR A 24 20.50 -2.39 -1.23
CA TYR A 24 20.61 -1.60 0.00
C TYR A 24 20.16 -2.33 1.26
N HIS A 25 19.86 -3.63 1.16
CA HIS A 25 19.25 -4.41 2.25
C HIS A 25 18.00 -3.71 2.82
N GLY A 26 17.20 -3.15 1.92
CA GLY A 26 16.01 -2.39 2.24
C GLY A 26 14.88 -3.29 2.72
N VAL A 27 14.34 -2.99 3.89
CA VAL A 27 13.12 -3.57 4.43
C VAL A 27 12.11 -2.45 4.65
N VAL A 28 10.93 -2.60 4.07
CA VAL A 28 9.82 -1.65 4.20
C VAL A 28 8.65 -2.38 4.87
N LYS A 29 8.16 -1.83 5.98
CA LYS A 29 6.97 -2.31 6.69
C LYS A 29 5.91 -1.21 6.69
N ALA A 30 4.76 -1.50 6.11
CA ALA A 30 3.61 -0.61 6.11
C ALA A 30 2.53 -1.14 7.05
N THR A 31 1.93 -0.26 7.86
CA THR A 31 0.81 -0.58 8.76
C THR A 31 -0.24 0.52 8.68
N VAL A 32 -1.52 0.15 8.63
CA VAL A 32 -2.60 1.15 8.78
C VAL A 32 -2.47 1.78 10.16
N ALA A 33 -2.47 3.12 10.21
CA ALA A 33 -2.34 3.85 11.47
C ALA A 33 -3.48 3.49 12.41
N GLN A 34 -3.17 3.33 13.69
CA GLN A 34 -4.15 3.00 14.73
C GLN A 34 -4.08 4.07 15.82
N PRO A 35 -5.00 5.05 15.81
CA PRO A 35 -5.09 6.05 16.86
C PRO A 35 -5.36 5.40 18.23
N THR A 36 -4.80 5.98 19.29
CA THR A 36 -5.02 5.51 20.66
C THR A 36 -6.52 5.51 20.99
N GLY A 37 -7.04 4.36 21.39
CA GLY A 37 -8.46 4.20 21.73
C GLY A 37 -9.43 4.18 20.54
N GLY A 38 -8.93 4.14 19.30
CA GLY A 38 -9.75 4.19 18.09
C GLY A 38 -9.61 2.95 17.19
N PRO A 39 -10.53 2.80 16.21
CA PRO A 39 -10.38 1.83 15.14
C PRO A 39 -9.20 2.21 14.21
N PRO A 40 -8.73 1.30 13.33
CA PRO A 40 -7.77 1.65 12.30
C PRO A 40 -8.20 2.88 11.49
N ALA A 41 -7.25 3.76 11.20
CA ALA A 41 -7.46 4.99 10.46
C ALA A 41 -7.73 4.70 8.97
N ALA A 42 -8.97 4.30 8.70
CA ALA A 42 -9.50 3.99 7.39
C ALA A 42 -10.91 4.57 7.25
N SER A 43 -11.30 4.95 6.04
CA SER A 43 -12.64 5.45 5.74
C SER A 43 -13.09 5.02 4.36
N VAL A 44 -14.37 4.68 4.19
CA VAL A 44 -14.96 4.40 2.89
C VAL A 44 -15.25 5.72 2.18
N ILE A 45 -14.61 5.94 1.03
CA ILE A 45 -14.91 7.07 0.16
C ILE A 45 -16.19 6.79 -0.64
N SER A 46 -16.31 5.58 -1.20
CA SER A 46 -17.50 5.12 -1.93
C SER A 46 -17.57 3.59 -1.98
N ALA A 47 -18.77 3.05 -2.14
CA ALA A 47 -18.99 1.62 -2.29
C ALA A 47 -20.21 1.31 -3.18
N SER A 48 -20.06 0.28 -4.02
CA SER A 48 -21.09 -0.42 -4.78
C SER A 48 -21.01 -1.93 -4.49
N ALA A 49 -21.88 -2.72 -5.10
CA ALA A 49 -21.89 -4.18 -4.91
C ALA A 49 -20.58 -4.87 -5.32
N ASP A 50 -19.84 -4.29 -6.28
CA ASP A 50 -18.68 -4.88 -6.93
C ASP A 50 -17.41 -4.01 -6.86
N ARG A 51 -17.49 -2.81 -6.28
CA ARG A 51 -16.37 -1.87 -6.20
C ARG A 51 -16.42 -1.06 -4.91
N ALA A 52 -15.27 -0.81 -4.29
CA ALA A 52 -15.16 0.15 -3.21
C ALA A 52 -13.87 0.95 -3.31
N VAL A 53 -13.93 2.19 -2.82
CA VAL A 53 -12.80 3.09 -2.69
C VAL A 53 -12.63 3.41 -1.22
N VAL A 54 -11.44 3.14 -0.68
CA VAL A 54 -11.10 3.29 0.74
C VAL A 54 -9.94 4.26 0.87
N LEU A 55 -10.09 5.24 1.75
CA LEU A 55 -9.00 6.08 2.24
C LEU A 55 -8.29 5.36 3.38
N LEU A 56 -6.97 5.23 3.30
CA LEU A 56 -6.13 4.68 4.38
C LEU A 56 -5.05 5.67 4.77
N PHE A 57 -4.80 5.75 6.07
CA PHE A 57 -3.60 6.38 6.63
C PHE A 57 -2.62 5.27 6.98
N VAL A 58 -1.41 5.31 6.43
CA VAL A 58 -0.45 4.21 6.49
C VAL A 58 0.88 4.73 6.98
N ASN A 59 1.38 4.14 8.06
CA ASN A 59 2.73 4.38 8.54
C ASN A 59 3.67 3.40 7.86
N GLN A 60 4.71 3.92 7.21
CA GLN A 60 5.74 3.13 6.55
C GLN A 60 7.05 3.29 7.30
N VAL A 61 7.61 2.19 7.79
CA VAL A 61 8.94 2.14 8.39
C VAL A 61 9.90 1.52 7.39
N THR A 62 10.94 2.25 7.03
CA THR A 62 12.01 1.80 6.13
C THR A 62 13.33 1.69 6.87
N THR A 63 13.97 0.53 6.76
CA THR A 63 15.33 0.27 7.23
C THR A 63 16.18 -0.12 6.04
N SER A 64 17.35 0.49 5.86
CA SER A 64 18.30 0.09 4.82
C SER A 64 19.70 0.59 5.16
N THR A 65 20.71 0.08 4.44
CA THR A 65 22.11 0.55 4.54
C THR A 65 22.31 2.01 4.11
N GLN A 66 21.31 2.64 3.48
CA GLN A 66 21.38 4.04 3.00
C GLN A 66 20.80 5.05 4.00
N VAL A 67 20.16 4.59 5.08
CA VAL A 67 19.62 5.47 6.12
C VAL A 67 20.17 5.06 7.48
N SER A 68 20.66 6.04 8.25
CA SER A 68 21.01 5.81 9.65
C SER A 68 19.71 5.70 10.47
N GLY A 69 19.47 4.54 11.08
CA GLY A 69 18.25 4.28 11.85
C GLY A 69 17.05 3.91 10.98
N SER A 70 15.84 4.06 11.53
CA SER A 70 14.59 3.79 10.82
C SER A 70 13.97 5.09 10.31
N ARG A 71 13.66 5.15 9.02
CA ARG A 71 12.90 6.25 8.42
C ARG A 71 11.41 5.93 8.53
N VAL A 72 10.61 6.89 9.00
CA VAL A 72 9.15 6.77 9.06
C VAL A 72 8.52 7.75 8.06
N ASP A 73 7.73 7.23 7.13
CA ASP A 73 6.90 8.02 6.21
C ASP A 73 5.42 7.81 6.57
N LEU A 74 4.67 8.91 6.70
CA LEU A 74 3.23 8.88 7.00
C LEU A 74 2.46 9.14 5.70
N ASN A 75 1.92 8.07 5.12
CA ASN A 75 1.29 8.10 3.81
C ASN A 75 -0.23 8.16 3.93
N ARG A 76 -0.85 8.86 2.98
CA ARG A 76 -2.30 8.88 2.79
C ARG A 76 -2.59 8.30 1.41
N VAL A 77 -3.34 7.21 1.36
CA VAL A 77 -3.57 6.48 0.11
C VAL A 77 -5.05 6.26 -0.14
N ARG A 78 -5.45 6.43 -1.40
CA ARG A 78 -6.74 6.00 -1.92
C ARG A 78 -6.56 4.62 -2.53
N MET A 79 -7.18 3.61 -1.94
CA MET A 79 -7.17 2.24 -2.43
C MET A 79 -8.50 1.93 -3.12
N THR A 80 -8.45 1.44 -4.35
CA THR A 80 -9.61 0.89 -5.04
C THR A 80 -9.58 -0.64 -4.98
N VAL A 81 -10.69 -1.24 -4.56
CA VAL A 81 -10.90 -2.68 -4.60
C VAL A 81 -12.07 -3.01 -5.52
N ALA A 82 -11.97 -4.13 -6.23
CA ALA A 82 -13.01 -4.65 -7.11
C ALA A 82 -13.27 -6.12 -6.79
N LEU A 83 -14.54 -6.54 -6.86
CA LEU A 83 -14.95 -7.92 -6.74
C LEU A 83 -14.54 -8.68 -8.02
N THR A 84 -13.92 -9.83 -7.84
CA THR A 84 -13.52 -10.75 -8.93
C THR A 84 -14.08 -12.13 -8.63
N SER A 85 -13.90 -13.08 -9.56
CA SER A 85 -14.20 -14.50 -9.31
C SER A 85 -13.49 -15.05 -8.06
N ASP A 86 -12.32 -14.50 -7.72
CA ASP A 86 -11.49 -14.92 -6.60
C ASP A 86 -11.69 -14.04 -5.35
N GLY A 87 -12.83 -13.34 -5.28
CA GLY A 87 -13.19 -12.38 -4.23
C GLY A 87 -12.65 -10.97 -4.48
N TRP A 88 -12.68 -10.13 -3.45
CA TRP A 88 -12.21 -8.75 -3.51
C TRP A 88 -10.69 -8.67 -3.73
N LYS A 89 -10.27 -7.90 -4.74
CA LYS A 89 -8.86 -7.65 -5.05
C LYS A 89 -8.62 -6.14 -5.20
N VAL A 90 -7.43 -5.69 -4.82
CA VAL A 90 -6.97 -4.32 -5.11
C VAL A 90 -6.81 -4.14 -6.63
N SER A 91 -7.47 -3.12 -7.16
CA SER A 91 -7.46 -2.73 -8.57
C SER A 91 -6.81 -1.37 -8.82
N GLY A 92 -6.42 -0.65 -7.77
CA GLY A 92 -5.66 0.59 -7.85
C GLY A 92 -5.25 1.13 -6.48
N VAL A 93 -4.13 1.86 -6.43
CA VAL A 93 -3.67 2.61 -5.26
C VAL A 93 -3.09 3.93 -5.73
N ASP A 94 -3.58 5.04 -5.20
CA ASP A 94 -3.08 6.39 -5.47
C ASP A 94 -2.59 7.04 -4.18
N ALA A 95 -1.46 7.74 -4.24
CA ALA A 95 -1.02 8.64 -3.17
C ALA A 95 -1.81 9.96 -3.20
N LEU A 96 -2.02 10.58 -2.03
CA LEU A 96 -2.82 11.79 -1.81
C LEU A 96 -2.09 12.88 -1.03
#